data_AF-A0A4Q3EH07-F1
#
_entry.id   AF-A0A4Q3EH07-F1
#
_cell.length_a   1.000
_cell.length_b   1.000
_cell.length_c   1.000
_cell.angle_alpha   90.00
_cell.angle_beta   90.00
_cell.angle_gamma   90.00
#
_symmetry.space_group_name_H-M   'P 1'
#
loop_
_entity.id
_entity.type
_entity.pdbx_description
1 polymer ?
#
loop_
_entity_poly.entity_id
_entity_poly.type
_entity_poly.pdbx_seq_one_letter_code
_entity_poly.pdbx_strand_id
1 'polypeptide(L)'
;MKSNLKGFAENLLFVLNILIIFFLIFESRIVVPHWMIPVGRMHPMILHFPIAILILAMVLEFFRFREKYQSEVFYQNFTSNLLLIGLLSAAVTVIMGLFLSKEEGYAGSVLQWHKWTGISIVFFASLIYFTRTKQWYNPFVAKGGAVITILCLILAGHFGATLTHGDSFVLGPVMPQEVTPQVTLEQAKVYDDLIKPVFKAKCNSCHNSEKIKGELMLTNEASILKGGKTGKLFV
;
A
#
# COMPACT_ATOMS: atom_id res chain seq x y z
N MET A 1 25.30 -11.16 30.47
CA MET A 1 25.13 -10.16 29.39
C MET A 1 23.64 -10.10 29.04
N LYS A 2 22.86 -9.18 29.62
CA LYS A 2 21.45 -9.03 29.21
C LYS A 2 21.46 -8.30 27.87
N SER A 3 21.22 -9.00 26.76
CA SER A 3 21.12 -8.34 25.46
C SER A 3 19.97 -7.33 25.53
N ASN A 4 20.25 -6.07 25.23
CA ASN A 4 19.22 -5.05 25.11
C ASN A 4 18.41 -5.34 23.85
N LEU A 5 17.34 -6.12 23.98
CA LEU A 5 16.47 -6.54 22.87
C LEU A 5 15.95 -5.34 22.06
N LYS A 6 15.69 -4.21 22.73
CA LYS A 6 15.29 -2.96 22.10
C LYS A 6 16.40 -2.40 21.20
N GLY A 7 17.64 -2.37 21.68
CA GLY A 7 18.79 -1.93 20.88
C GLY A 7 19.02 -2.82 19.65
N PHE A 8 18.83 -4.14 19.78
CA PHE A 8 18.87 -5.03 18.61
C PHE A 8 17.77 -4.70 17.59
N ALA A 9 16.54 -4.48 18.07
CA ALA A 9 15.41 -4.11 17.21
C ALA A 9 15.61 -2.74 16.53
N GLU A 10 16.22 -1.77 17.21
CA GLU A 10 16.61 -0.47 16.63
C GLU A 10 17.67 -0.63 15.52
N ASN A 11 18.69 -1.46 15.77
CA ASN A 11 19.71 -1.78 14.75
C ASN A 11 19.10 -2.49 13.54
N LEU A 12 18.18 -3.43 13.78
CA LEU A 12 17.46 -4.11 12.72
C LEU A 12 16.63 -3.12 11.88
N LEU A 13 15.91 -2.20 12.53
CA LEU A 13 15.17 -1.14 11.83
C LEU A 13 16.09 -0.28 10.95
N PHE A 14 17.26 0.09 11.45
CA PHE A 14 18.25 0.85 10.69
C PHE A 14 18.72 0.08 9.44
N VAL A 15 19.06 -1.20 9.60
CA VAL A 15 19.44 -2.09 8.48
C VAL A 15 18.31 -2.23 7.46
N LEU A 16 17.07 -2.40 7.91
CA LEU A 16 15.90 -2.52 7.03
C LEU A 16 15.65 -1.23 6.23
N ASN A 17 15.82 -0.05 6.85
CA ASN A 17 15.74 1.23 6.14
C ASN A 17 16.80 1.34 5.03
N ILE A 18 18.04 0.96 5.32
CA ILE A 18 19.12 0.91 4.31
C ILE A 18 18.77 -0.08 3.19
N LEU A 19 18.26 -1.25 3.54
CA LEU A 19 17.87 -2.27 2.56
C LEU A 19 16.73 -1.78 1.64
N ILE A 20 15.75 -1.06 2.19
CA ILE A 20 14.69 -0.42 1.40
C ILE A 20 15.31 0.59 0.42
N ILE A 21 16.19 1.48 0.88
CA ILE A 21 16.89 2.44 0.01
C ILE A 21 17.66 1.72 -1.11
N PHE A 22 18.38 0.65 -0.76
CA PHE A 22 19.10 -0.17 -1.72
C PHE A 22 18.16 -0.74 -2.80
N PHE A 23 17.03 -1.34 -2.41
CA PHE A 23 16.06 -1.85 -3.37
C PHE A 23 15.44 -0.75 -4.24
N LEU A 24 15.26 0.46 -3.72
CA LEU A 24 14.76 1.59 -4.53
C LEU A 24 15.78 2.06 -5.56
N ILE A 25 17.06 2.14 -5.19
CA ILE A 25 18.13 2.54 -6.11
C ILE A 25 18.30 1.51 -7.23
N PHE A 26 18.26 0.22 -6.89
CA PHE A 26 18.48 -0.88 -7.83
C PHE A 26 17.18 -1.50 -8.36
N GLU A 27 16.05 -0.80 -8.25
CA GLU A 27 14.72 -1.33 -8.54
C GLU A 27 14.60 -1.94 -9.95
N SER A 28 15.24 -1.34 -10.95
CA SER A 28 15.23 -1.79 -12.36
C SER A 28 16.05 -3.06 -12.60
N ARG A 29 16.89 -3.45 -11.64
CA ARG A 29 17.76 -4.64 -11.70
C ARG A 29 17.27 -5.79 -10.80
N ILE A 30 16.21 -5.58 -10.03
CA ILE A 30 15.67 -6.62 -9.14
C ILE A 30 15.02 -7.71 -9.98
N VAL A 31 15.58 -8.92 -9.90
CA VAL A 31 14.97 -10.15 -10.39
C VAL A 31 14.60 -10.99 -9.17
N VAL A 32 13.31 -11.26 -8.97
CA VAL A 32 12.82 -12.05 -7.83
C VAL A 32 12.90 -13.54 -8.18
N PRO A 33 13.69 -14.35 -7.46
CA PRO A 33 13.72 -15.80 -7.66
C PRO A 33 12.35 -16.43 -7.43
N HIS A 34 12.04 -17.53 -8.14
CA HIS A 34 10.74 -18.20 -8.05
C HIS A 34 10.33 -18.59 -6.62
N TRP A 35 11.28 -19.02 -5.79
CA TRP A 35 11.02 -19.38 -4.38
C TRP A 35 10.71 -18.17 -3.48
N MET A 36 11.04 -16.94 -3.91
CA MET A 36 10.74 -15.70 -3.20
C MET A 36 9.40 -15.07 -3.59
N ILE A 37 8.75 -15.53 -4.67
CA ILE A 37 7.42 -15.06 -5.08
C ILE A 37 6.39 -15.16 -3.94
N PRO A 38 6.29 -16.29 -3.20
CA PRO A 38 5.38 -16.38 -2.05
C PRO A 38 5.65 -15.33 -0.98
N VAL A 39 6.92 -14.93 -0.78
CA VAL A 39 7.29 -13.89 0.19
C VAL A 39 6.68 -12.54 -0.19
N GLY A 40 6.70 -12.19 -1.47
CA GLY A 40 5.99 -10.99 -1.96
C GLY A 40 4.49 -11.10 -1.75
N ARG A 41 3.89 -12.26 -2.07
CA ARG A 41 2.45 -12.51 -1.91
C ARG A 41 1.96 -12.50 -0.46
N MET A 42 2.85 -12.59 0.53
CA MET A 42 2.50 -12.39 1.95
C MET A 42 2.27 -10.92 2.32
N HIS A 43 2.59 -9.96 1.45
CA HIS A 43 2.37 -8.53 1.71
C HIS A 43 0.95 -8.21 2.24
N PRO A 44 -0.16 -8.69 1.63
CA PRO A 44 -1.51 -8.47 2.14
C PRO A 44 -1.81 -9.13 3.50
N MET A 45 -1.11 -10.21 3.83
CA MET A 45 -1.25 -10.87 5.13
C MET A 45 -0.61 -10.03 6.23
N ILE A 46 0.60 -9.52 5.99
CA ILE A 46 1.37 -8.79 7.00
C ILE A 46 0.94 -7.32 7.14
N LEU A 47 0.36 -6.70 6.10
CA LEU A 47 0.01 -5.27 6.13
C LEU A 47 -0.97 -4.85 7.24
N HIS A 48 -1.76 -5.78 7.79
CA HIS A 48 -2.72 -5.47 8.85
C HIS A 48 -2.03 -5.04 10.16
N PHE A 49 -0.87 -5.64 10.45
CA PHE A 49 -0.08 -5.35 11.64
C PHE A 49 0.44 -3.91 11.68
N PRO A 50 1.24 -3.43 10.70
CA PRO A 50 1.74 -2.06 10.73
C PRO A 50 0.63 -1.04 10.66
N ILE A 51 -0.45 -1.27 9.92
CA ILE A 51 -1.56 -0.31 9.83
C ILE A 51 -2.19 -0.08 11.21
N ALA A 52 -2.64 -1.14 11.88
CA ALA A 52 -3.29 -1.01 13.18
C ALA A 52 -2.33 -0.45 14.24
N ILE A 53 -1.09 -0.96 14.29
CA ILE A 53 -0.10 -0.57 15.29
C ILE A 53 0.37 0.88 15.08
N LEU A 54 0.63 1.30 13.84
CA LEU A 54 1.07 2.66 13.57
C LEU A 54 -0.05 3.68 13.75
N ILE A 55 -1.31 3.38 13.39
CA ILE A 55 -2.43 4.27 13.69
C ILE A 55 -2.51 4.51 15.20
N LEU A 56 -2.48 3.44 16.00
CA LEU A 56 -2.51 3.57 17.46
C LEU A 56 -1.29 4.33 17.99
N ALA A 57 -0.09 4.01 17.50
CA ALA A 57 1.15 4.69 17.90
C ALA A 57 1.12 6.19 17.56
N MET A 58 0.58 6.58 16.39
CA MET A 58 0.45 7.99 15.98
C MET A 58 -0.61 8.73 16.80
N VAL A 59 -1.72 8.08 17.15
CA VAL A 59 -2.72 8.67 18.07
C VAL A 59 -2.12 8.91 19.45
N LEU A 60 -1.32 7.98 19.96
CA LEU A 60 -0.59 8.19 21.22
C LEU A 60 0.48 9.28 21.06
N GLU A 61 1.26 9.26 19.99
CA GLU A 61 2.27 10.31 19.75
C GLU A 61 1.64 11.72 19.68
N PHE A 62 0.43 11.85 19.12
CA PHE A 62 -0.33 13.11 19.07
C PHE A 62 -0.65 13.68 20.47
N PHE A 63 -0.92 12.81 21.45
CA PHE A 63 -1.28 13.22 22.82
C PHE A 63 -0.09 13.21 23.79
N ARG A 64 1.10 12.81 23.36
CA ARG A 64 2.29 12.61 24.19
C ARG A 64 2.67 13.79 25.10
N PHE A 65 2.44 15.01 24.65
CA PHE A 65 2.80 16.25 25.37
C PHE A 65 1.69 16.79 26.27
N ARG A 66 0.57 16.07 26.47
CA ARG A 66 -0.38 16.45 27.53
C ARG A 66 0.28 16.25 28.89
N GLU A 67 0.02 17.15 29.84
CA GLU A 67 0.61 17.10 31.19
C GLU A 67 0.47 15.72 31.83
N LYS A 68 -0.70 15.08 31.70
CA LYS A 68 -0.98 13.73 32.19
C LYS A 68 -0.07 12.63 31.60
N TYR A 69 0.50 12.80 30.41
CA TYR A 69 1.26 11.75 29.71
C TYR A 69 2.74 12.06 29.55
N GLN A 70 3.13 13.33 29.62
CA GLN A 70 4.51 13.77 29.43
C GLN A 70 5.46 13.18 30.47
N SER A 71 5.03 13.11 31.74
CA SER A 71 5.80 12.54 32.86
C SER A 71 5.59 11.04 33.07
N GLU A 72 4.61 10.43 32.40
CA GLU A 72 4.24 9.03 32.63
C GLU A 72 5.17 8.06 31.91
N VAL A 73 6.08 7.45 32.66
CA VAL A 73 7.11 6.52 32.14
C VAL A 73 6.50 5.37 31.36
N PHE A 74 5.39 4.79 31.84
CA PHE A 74 4.70 3.71 31.15
C PHE A 74 4.22 4.14 29.77
N TYR A 75 3.61 5.31 29.66
CA TYR A 75 3.11 5.84 28.39
C TYR A 75 4.23 6.05 27.37
N GLN A 76 5.35 6.64 27.82
CA GLN A 76 6.50 6.91 26.95
C GLN A 76 7.14 5.61 26.44
N ASN A 77 7.31 4.62 27.32
CA ASN A 77 7.86 3.31 26.99
C ASN A 77 6.92 2.51 26.08
N PHE A 78 5.63 2.46 26.41
CA PHE A 78 4.61 1.77 25.63
C PHE A 78 4.53 2.34 24.21
N THR A 79 4.42 3.67 24.08
CA THR A 79 4.37 4.35 22.77
C THR A 79 5.67 4.12 21.98
N SER A 80 6.84 4.14 22.65
CA SER A 80 8.13 3.85 22.01
C SER A 80 8.20 2.43 21.45
N ASN A 81 7.77 1.44 22.22
CA ASN A 81 7.85 0.04 21.81
C ASN A 81 6.80 -0.27 20.74
N LEU A 82 5.60 0.29 20.88
CA LEU A 82 4.52 0.17 19.89
C LEU A 82 4.96 0.74 18.54
N LEU A 83 5.55 1.94 18.52
CA LEU A 83 6.08 2.54 17.31
C LEU A 83 7.20 1.70 16.67
N LEU A 84 8.12 1.13 17.47
CA LEU A 84 9.18 0.27 16.98
C LEU A 84 8.65 -1.02 16.33
N ILE A 85 7.68 -1.68 16.96
CA ILE A 85 7.05 -2.90 16.43
C ILE A 85 6.27 -2.57 15.13
N GLY A 86 5.54 -1.45 15.12
CA GLY A 86 4.85 -0.95 13.94
C GLY A 86 5.82 -0.66 12.79
N LEU A 87 6.97 -0.06 13.09
CA LEU A 87 8.02 0.23 12.11
C LEU A 87 8.69 -1.01 11.53
N LEU A 88 9.03 -1.98 12.37
CA LEU A 88 9.63 -3.24 11.90
C LEU A 88 8.65 -4.00 11.01
N SER A 89 7.39 -4.12 11.42
CA SER A 89 6.35 -4.76 10.60
C SER A 89 6.07 -3.99 9.31
N ALA A 90 6.12 -2.64 9.33
CA ALA A 90 5.95 -1.82 8.13
C ALA A 90 7.13 -1.99 7.16
N ALA A 91 8.36 -2.00 7.66
CA ALA A 91 9.55 -2.20 6.84
C ALA A 91 9.54 -3.57 6.16
N VAL A 92 9.19 -4.64 6.89
CA VAL A 92 9.00 -5.99 6.31
C VAL A 92 7.89 -5.98 5.26
N THR A 93 6.76 -5.33 5.55
CA THR A 93 5.63 -5.21 4.62
C THR A 93 6.03 -4.49 3.33
N VAL A 94 6.79 -3.40 3.42
CA VAL A 94 7.30 -2.67 2.24
C VAL A 94 8.24 -3.53 1.41
N ILE A 95 9.17 -4.26 2.03
CA ILE A 95 10.07 -5.18 1.30
C ILE A 95 9.27 -6.26 0.58
N MET A 96 8.29 -6.88 1.23
CA MET A 96 7.39 -7.84 0.57
C MET A 96 6.63 -7.19 -0.60
N GLY A 97 6.15 -5.96 -0.41
CA GLY A 97 5.47 -5.19 -1.47
C GLY A 97 6.37 -4.89 -2.67
N LEU A 98 7.64 -4.57 -2.44
CA LEU A 98 8.63 -4.38 -3.50
C LEU A 98 8.84 -5.67 -4.31
N PHE A 99 8.89 -6.83 -3.67
CA PHE A 99 8.95 -8.12 -4.39
C PHE A 99 7.67 -8.40 -5.16
N LEU A 100 6.50 -8.18 -4.55
CA LEU A 100 5.20 -8.38 -5.21
C LEU A 100 5.05 -7.49 -6.44
N SER A 101 5.56 -6.26 -6.40
CA SER A 101 5.52 -5.31 -7.53
C SER A 101 6.28 -5.78 -8.78
N LYS A 102 7.12 -6.81 -8.66
CA LYS A 102 7.85 -7.42 -9.78
C LYS A 102 7.11 -8.56 -10.46
N GLU A 103 5.99 -9.02 -9.90
CA GLU A 103 5.14 -10.00 -10.59
C GLU A 103 4.44 -9.38 -11.81
N GLU A 104 4.26 -10.17 -12.87
CA GLU A 104 3.52 -9.74 -14.06
C GLU A 104 2.09 -9.30 -13.72
N GLY A 105 1.65 -8.19 -14.31
CA GLY A 105 0.29 -7.67 -14.18
C GLY A 105 0.13 -6.48 -13.25
N TYR A 106 1.12 -6.15 -12.41
CA TYR A 106 1.14 -4.89 -11.65
C TYR A 106 1.91 -3.83 -12.44
N ALA A 107 1.22 -2.78 -12.89
CA ALA A 107 1.82 -1.68 -13.65
C ALA A 107 1.06 -0.37 -13.38
N GLY A 108 1.40 0.68 -14.12
CA GLY A 108 0.61 1.91 -14.11
C GLY A 108 0.92 2.88 -12.97
N SER A 109 0.12 3.94 -12.93
CA SER A 109 0.36 5.09 -12.04
C SER A 109 -0.10 4.82 -10.61
N VAL A 110 -1.16 4.04 -10.44
CA VAL A 110 -1.69 3.68 -9.10
C VAL A 110 -0.66 2.85 -8.34
N LEU A 111 0.06 1.94 -9.02
CA LEU A 111 1.16 1.20 -8.40
C LEU A 111 2.24 2.14 -7.86
N GLN A 112 2.63 3.18 -8.62
CA GLN A 112 3.63 4.13 -8.17
C GLN A 112 3.14 4.93 -6.96
N TRP A 113 1.90 5.40 -6.98
CA TRP A 113 1.30 6.09 -5.84
C TRP A 113 1.24 5.20 -4.58
N HIS A 114 0.78 3.96 -4.71
CA HIS A 114 0.76 3.00 -3.61
C HIS A 114 2.17 2.71 -3.07
N LYS A 115 3.13 2.45 -3.97
CA LYS A 115 4.53 2.18 -3.61
C LYS A 115 5.14 3.32 -2.81
N TRP A 116 5.07 4.55 -3.34
CA TRP A 116 5.69 5.72 -2.71
C TRP A 116 4.99 6.13 -1.41
N THR A 117 3.67 6.04 -1.32
CA THR A 117 2.95 6.29 -0.06
C THR A 117 3.29 5.24 1.00
N GLY A 118 3.38 3.96 0.62
CA GLY A 118 3.83 2.87 1.50
C GLY A 118 5.24 3.06 2.05
N ILE A 119 6.20 3.41 1.18
CA ILE A 119 7.59 3.70 1.56
C ILE A 119 7.69 4.93 2.47
N SER A 120 6.93 5.99 2.17
CA SER A 120 6.94 7.24 2.95
C SER A 120 6.52 7.00 4.40
N ILE A 121 5.60 6.06 4.65
CA ILE A 121 5.20 5.69 6.03
C ILE A 121 6.41 5.19 6.83
N VAL A 122 7.22 4.28 6.26
CA VAL A 122 8.40 3.73 6.95
C VAL A 122 9.41 4.82 7.27
N PHE A 123 9.71 5.70 6.32
CA PHE A 123 10.71 6.76 6.52
C PHE A 123 10.21 7.86 7.46
N PHE A 124 8.98 8.34 7.32
CA PHE A 124 8.44 9.36 8.23
C PHE A 124 8.27 8.84 9.65
N ALA A 125 7.73 7.62 9.82
CA ALA A 125 7.61 7.04 11.16
C ALA A 125 9.00 6.74 11.76
N SER A 126 10.01 6.34 10.96
CA SER A 126 11.38 6.14 11.43
C SER A 126 12.02 7.46 11.85
N LEU A 127 11.82 8.53 11.08
CA LEU A 127 12.27 9.87 11.42
C LEU A 127 11.64 10.32 12.74
N ILE A 128 10.32 10.17 12.90
CA ILE A 128 9.63 10.43 14.17
C ILE A 128 10.31 9.63 15.28
N TYR A 129 10.44 8.32 15.13
CA TYR A 129 11.04 7.44 16.13
C TYR A 129 12.43 7.90 16.61
N PHE A 130 13.35 8.22 15.70
CA PHE A 130 14.72 8.62 16.05
C PHE A 130 14.84 10.06 16.57
N THR A 131 13.90 10.94 16.21
CA THR A 131 13.91 12.35 16.59
C THR A 131 13.10 12.65 17.85
N ARG A 132 12.17 11.76 18.24
CA ARG A 132 11.18 12.01 19.30
C ARG A 132 11.76 12.26 20.69
N THR A 133 13.04 11.96 20.92
CA THR A 133 13.76 12.18 22.19
C THR A 133 14.70 13.40 22.13
N LYS A 134 14.79 14.09 20.99
CA LYS A 134 15.64 15.27 20.82
C LYS A 134 14.97 16.50 21.43
N GLN A 135 15.79 17.44 21.92
CA GLN A 135 15.32 18.65 22.61
C GLN A 135 14.44 19.56 21.74
N TRP A 136 14.63 19.54 20.42
CA TRP A 136 13.83 20.34 19.49
C TRP A 136 12.46 19.72 19.19
N TYR A 137 12.24 18.46 19.56
CA TYR A 137 11.00 17.75 19.29
C TYR A 137 9.89 18.25 20.21
N ASN A 138 8.95 18.98 19.63
CA ASN A 138 7.92 19.73 20.35
C ASN A 138 6.51 19.24 19.98
N PRO A 139 5.44 19.75 20.63
CA PRO A 139 4.07 19.31 20.37
C PRO A 139 3.61 19.51 18.92
N PHE A 140 4.08 20.55 18.24
CA PHE A 140 3.73 20.81 16.84
C PHE A 140 4.32 19.75 15.91
N VAL A 141 5.60 19.40 16.12
CA VAL A 141 6.27 18.34 15.35
C VAL A 141 5.59 16.99 15.59
N ALA A 142 5.28 16.65 16.84
CA ALA A 142 4.63 15.38 17.17
C ALA A 142 3.24 15.25 16.55
N LYS A 143 2.40 16.28 16.70
CA LYS A 143 1.05 16.29 16.12
C LYS A 143 1.08 16.30 14.60
N GLY A 144 1.93 17.14 14.01
CA GLY A 144 2.10 17.22 12.56
C GLY A 144 2.59 15.91 11.97
N GLY A 145 3.65 15.32 12.56
CA GLY A 145 4.18 14.03 12.16
C GLY A 145 3.16 12.89 12.28
N ALA A 146 2.38 12.87 13.36
CA ALA A 146 1.30 11.90 13.55
C ALA A 146 0.21 12.02 12.48
N VAL A 147 -0.28 13.24 12.22
CA VAL A 147 -1.32 13.48 11.21
C VAL A 147 -0.82 13.14 9.82
N ILE A 148 0.39 13.57 9.44
CA ILE A 148 0.98 13.25 8.13
C ILE A 148 1.11 11.73 7.95
N THR A 149 1.61 11.02 8.96
CA THR A 149 1.76 9.56 8.90
C THR A 149 0.41 8.86 8.75
N ILE A 150 -0.63 9.30 9.46
CA ILE A 150 -1.99 8.76 9.33
C ILE A 150 -2.56 9.04 7.94
N LEU A 151 -2.37 10.24 7.39
CA LEU A 151 -2.80 10.57 6.03
C LEU A 151 -2.09 9.68 5.00
N CYS A 152 -0.78 9.47 5.14
CA CYS A 152 -0.04 8.53 4.29
C CYS A 152 -0.59 7.10 4.38
N LEU A 153 -0.95 6.63 5.58
CA LEU A 153 -1.58 5.31 5.77
C LEU A 153 -2.94 5.20 5.05
N ILE A 154 -3.78 6.23 5.14
CA ILE A 154 -5.08 6.29 4.44
C ILE A 154 -4.87 6.25 2.93
N LEU A 155 -3.94 7.06 2.40
CA LEU A 155 -3.63 7.11 0.97
C LEU A 155 -3.07 5.78 0.47
N ALA A 156 -2.11 5.20 1.19
CA ALA A 156 -1.55 3.88 0.85
C ALA A 156 -2.63 2.80 0.85
N GLY A 157 -3.53 2.81 1.83
CA GLY A 157 -4.69 1.91 1.90
C GLY A 157 -5.66 2.11 0.73
N HIS A 158 -5.96 3.35 0.37
CA HIS A 158 -6.81 3.68 -0.78
C HIS A 158 -6.23 3.14 -2.09
N PHE A 159 -4.98 3.46 -2.40
CA PHE A 159 -4.33 2.97 -3.62
C PHE A 159 -4.14 1.44 -3.60
N GLY A 160 -3.91 0.86 -2.42
CA GLY A 160 -3.85 -0.59 -2.26
C GLY A 160 -5.19 -1.27 -2.60
N ALA A 161 -6.30 -0.70 -2.12
CA ALA A 161 -7.64 -1.18 -2.45
C ALA A 161 -7.96 -1.04 -3.95
N THR A 162 -7.52 0.05 -4.58
CA THR A 162 -7.66 0.23 -6.04
C THR A 162 -6.91 -0.85 -6.82
N LEU A 163 -5.70 -1.23 -6.41
CA LEU A 163 -4.92 -2.29 -7.07
C LEU A 163 -5.54 -3.70 -6.92
N THR A 164 -6.23 -3.97 -5.82
CA THR A 164 -6.78 -5.31 -5.54
C THR A 164 -8.23 -5.46 -5.95
N HIS A 165 -9.03 -4.40 -5.82
CA HIS A 165 -10.47 -4.42 -6.04
C HIS A 165 -10.94 -3.56 -7.21
N GLY A 166 -10.05 -2.79 -7.83
CA GLY A 166 -10.36 -1.91 -8.96
C GLY A 166 -10.77 -0.50 -8.56
N ASP A 167 -10.98 0.35 -9.57
CA ASP A 167 -11.28 1.76 -9.36
C ASP A 167 -12.57 2.00 -8.59
N SER A 168 -12.57 3.10 -7.83
CA SER A 168 -13.70 3.54 -7.02
C SER A 168 -14.24 2.46 -6.09
N PHE A 169 -13.43 1.50 -5.65
CA PHE A 169 -13.90 0.42 -4.77
C PHE A 169 -14.58 0.93 -3.49
N VAL A 170 -13.98 1.92 -2.83
CA VAL A 170 -14.47 2.45 -1.54
C VAL A 170 -15.74 3.30 -1.72
N LEU A 171 -15.78 4.15 -2.74
CA LEU A 171 -16.85 5.14 -2.94
C LEU A 171 -17.87 4.75 -4.01
N GLY A 172 -17.62 3.68 -4.77
CA GLY A 172 -18.46 3.21 -5.86
C GLY A 172 -19.93 3.01 -5.47
N PRO A 173 -20.26 2.45 -4.29
CA PRO A 173 -21.64 2.30 -3.84
C PRO A 173 -22.42 3.61 -3.63
N VAL A 174 -21.73 4.74 -3.42
CA VAL A 174 -22.35 6.06 -3.22
C VAL A 174 -22.18 7.00 -4.42
N MET A 175 -21.43 6.58 -5.43
CA MET A 175 -21.34 7.29 -6.71
C MET A 175 -22.62 7.04 -7.53
N PRO A 176 -23.04 7.99 -8.38
CA PRO A 176 -24.12 7.76 -9.33
C PRO A 176 -23.82 6.48 -10.12
N GLN A 177 -24.67 5.46 -9.99
CA GLN A 177 -24.53 4.28 -10.82
C GLN A 177 -24.72 4.69 -12.28
N GLU A 178 -23.81 4.26 -13.15
CA GLU A 178 -24.05 4.33 -14.58
C GLU A 178 -25.34 3.55 -14.85
N VAL A 179 -26.41 4.27 -15.18
CA VAL A 179 -27.67 3.68 -15.61
C VAL A 179 -27.37 3.03 -16.96
N THR A 180 -27.11 1.73 -16.98
CA THR A 180 -27.19 0.96 -18.23
C THR A 180 -28.63 1.06 -18.69
N PRO A 181 -28.91 1.69 -19.84
CA PRO A 181 -30.27 1.77 -20.37
C PRO A 181 -30.81 0.34 -20.47
N GLN A 182 -32.03 0.09 -19.98
CA GLN A 182 -32.68 -1.19 -20.24
C GLN A 182 -33.12 -1.18 -21.71
N VAL A 183 -32.23 -1.64 -22.57
CA VAL A 183 -32.50 -1.78 -24.00
C VAL A 183 -33.20 -3.13 -24.22
N THR A 184 -34.23 -3.16 -25.07
CA THR A 184 -34.82 -4.46 -25.46
C THR A 184 -33.79 -5.29 -26.23
N LEU A 185 -33.94 -6.61 -26.26
CA LEU A 185 -32.97 -7.49 -26.91
C LEU A 185 -32.77 -7.13 -28.40
N GLU A 186 -33.82 -6.64 -29.05
CA GLU A 186 -33.82 -6.24 -30.46
C GLU A 186 -33.04 -4.95 -30.73
N GLN A 187 -32.86 -4.10 -29.71
CA GLN A 187 -32.19 -2.81 -29.80
C GLN A 187 -30.80 -2.82 -29.14
N ALA A 188 -30.48 -3.87 -28.38
CA ALA A 188 -29.24 -3.99 -27.62
C ALA A 188 -28.03 -4.15 -28.55
N LYS A 189 -27.03 -3.30 -28.35
CA LYS A 189 -25.71 -3.47 -28.96
C LYS A 189 -24.97 -4.57 -28.21
N VAL A 190 -24.63 -5.64 -28.92
CA VAL A 190 -23.96 -6.82 -28.36
C VAL A 190 -22.76 -6.45 -27.48
N TYR A 191 -21.89 -5.56 -27.95
CA TYR A 191 -20.73 -5.16 -27.17
C TYR A 191 -21.07 -4.25 -25.98
N ASP A 192 -21.67 -3.09 -26.23
CA ASP A 192 -21.88 -2.05 -25.20
C ASP A 192 -22.87 -2.50 -24.12
N ASP A 193 -23.94 -3.19 -24.50
CA ASP A 193 -25.07 -3.48 -23.60
C ASP A 193 -24.99 -4.89 -22.98
N LEU A 194 -24.29 -5.85 -23.62
CA LEU A 194 -24.21 -7.23 -23.12
C LEU A 194 -22.80 -7.62 -22.66
N ILE A 195 -21.78 -7.39 -23.48
CA ILE A 195 -20.41 -7.87 -23.20
C ILE A 195 -19.68 -6.95 -22.20
N LYS A 196 -19.71 -5.64 -22.42
CA LYS A 196 -18.99 -4.65 -21.61
C LYS A 196 -19.40 -4.69 -20.12
N PRO A 197 -20.68 -4.85 -19.74
CA PRO A 197 -21.06 -5.03 -18.34
C PRO A 197 -20.48 -6.30 -17.71
N VAL A 198 -20.43 -7.40 -18.47
CA VAL A 198 -19.83 -8.67 -18.01
C VAL A 198 -18.33 -8.49 -17.78
N PHE A 199 -17.61 -7.85 -18.72
CA PHE A 199 -16.19 -7.53 -18.54
C PHE A 199 -15.97 -6.64 -17.32
N LYS A 200 -16.78 -5.59 -17.13
CA LYS A 200 -16.72 -4.73 -15.95
C LYS A 200 -16.88 -5.52 -14.65
N ALA A 201 -17.83 -6.45 -14.60
CA ALA A 201 -18.15 -7.21 -13.40
C ALA A 201 -17.19 -8.38 -13.11
N LYS A 202 -16.59 -8.99 -14.14
CA LYS A 202 -15.88 -10.28 -13.99
C LYS A 202 -14.42 -10.26 -14.45
N CYS A 203 -14.02 -9.32 -15.30
CA CYS A 203 -12.71 -9.34 -15.96
C CYS A 203 -11.86 -8.12 -15.61
N ASN A 204 -12.47 -6.94 -15.51
CA ASN A 204 -11.78 -5.67 -15.32
C ASN A 204 -11.17 -5.52 -13.92
N SER A 205 -11.33 -6.47 -12.99
CA SER A 205 -10.53 -6.49 -11.76
C SER A 205 -9.05 -6.83 -12.02
N CYS A 206 -8.74 -7.50 -13.14
CA CYS A 206 -7.38 -7.91 -13.52
C CYS A 206 -6.96 -7.53 -14.95
N HIS A 207 -7.88 -7.04 -15.77
CA HIS A 207 -7.66 -6.63 -17.16
C HIS A 207 -8.10 -5.18 -17.40
N ASN A 208 -7.54 -4.26 -16.61
CA ASN A 208 -7.81 -2.82 -16.67
C ASN A 208 -6.52 -2.01 -16.92
N SER A 209 -6.59 -0.68 -16.90
CA SER A 209 -5.44 0.21 -17.14
C SER A 209 -4.35 0.13 -16.06
N GLU A 210 -4.72 -0.16 -14.81
CA GLU A 210 -3.80 -0.24 -13.67
C GLU A 210 -3.27 -1.67 -13.44
N LYS A 211 -4.05 -2.68 -13.84
CA LYS A 211 -3.69 -4.10 -13.72
C LYS A 211 -3.93 -4.78 -15.07
N ILE A 212 -2.84 -5.06 -15.80
CA ILE A 212 -2.87 -5.64 -17.15
C ILE A 212 -2.28 -7.06 -17.09
N LYS A 213 -3.00 -7.98 -16.44
CA LYS A 213 -2.51 -9.36 -16.30
C LYS A 213 -2.45 -10.04 -17.68
N GLY A 214 -1.33 -10.69 -17.99
CA GLY A 214 -1.12 -11.33 -19.29
C GLY A 214 -1.12 -10.35 -20.47
N GLU A 215 -0.77 -9.08 -20.22
CA GLU A 215 -0.74 -7.99 -21.22
C GLU A 215 -2.10 -7.72 -21.90
N LEU A 216 -3.18 -8.23 -21.32
CA LEU A 216 -4.54 -8.10 -21.84
C LEU A 216 -5.34 -7.02 -21.10
N MET A 217 -5.98 -6.13 -21.84
CA MET A 217 -6.85 -5.08 -21.32
C MET A 217 -8.25 -5.17 -21.97
N LEU A 218 -9.30 -5.22 -21.15
CA LEU A 218 -10.69 -5.49 -21.58
C LEU A 218 -11.65 -4.31 -21.31
N THR A 219 -11.10 -3.13 -21.06
CA THR A 219 -11.87 -1.93 -20.71
C THR A 219 -12.41 -1.16 -21.92
N ASN A 220 -11.84 -1.37 -23.12
CA ASN A 220 -12.26 -0.73 -24.36
C ASN A 220 -12.02 -1.63 -25.57
N GLU A 221 -12.75 -1.38 -26.65
CA GLU A 221 -12.73 -2.20 -27.87
C GLU A 221 -11.34 -2.28 -28.51
N ALA A 222 -10.63 -1.16 -28.64
CA ALA A 222 -9.30 -1.12 -29.25
C ALA A 222 -8.30 -2.00 -28.48
N SER A 223 -8.34 -1.98 -27.15
CA SER A 223 -7.51 -2.84 -26.31
C SER A 223 -7.85 -4.32 -26.44
N ILE A 224 -9.13 -4.66 -26.61
CA ILE A 224 -9.56 -6.06 -26.80
C ILE A 224 -9.05 -6.57 -28.16
N LEU A 225 -9.20 -5.78 -29.23
CA LEU A 225 -8.73 -6.13 -30.56
C LEU A 225 -7.20 -6.27 -30.64
N LYS A 226 -6.47 -5.49 -29.82
CA LYS A 226 -5.00 -5.61 -29.68
C LYS A 226 -4.59 -7.00 -29.16
N GLY A 227 -5.40 -7.60 -28.29
CA GLY A 227 -5.11 -8.89 -27.66
C GLY A 227 -4.15 -8.79 -26.48
N GLY A 228 -3.54 -9.91 -26.11
CA GLY A 228 -2.64 -10.02 -24.96
C GLY A 228 -1.33 -10.72 -25.30
N LYS A 229 -0.65 -11.26 -24.28
CA LYS A 229 0.66 -11.91 -24.39
C LYS A 229 0.69 -13.07 -25.40
N THR A 230 -0.44 -13.75 -25.61
CA THR A 230 -0.59 -14.88 -26.55
C THR A 230 -1.00 -14.45 -27.96
N GLY A 231 -1.07 -13.15 -28.24
CA GLY A 231 -1.50 -12.59 -29.53
C GLY A 231 -2.93 -12.07 -29.52
N LYS A 232 -3.49 -11.89 -30.73
CA LYS A 232 -4.84 -11.35 -30.93
C LYS A 232 -5.90 -12.32 -30.39
N LEU A 233 -6.97 -11.77 -29.81
CA LEU A 233 -8.12 -12.56 -29.33
C LEU A 233 -9.02 -13.04 -30.48
N PHE A 234 -9.08 -12.27 -31.55
CA PHE A 234 -9.86 -12.56 -32.74
C PHE A 234 -8.92 -12.66 -33.94
N VAL A 235 -9.07 -13.73 -34.72
CA VAL A 235 -8.32 -14.03 -35.95
C VAL A 235 -9.29 -14.09 -37.11
#